data_AF-A0A2R5FZA6-F1
#
_entry.id   AF-A0A2R5FZA6-F1
#
_cell.length_a   1.000
_cell.length_b   1.000
_cell.length_c   1.000
_cell.angle_alpha   90.00
_cell.angle_beta   90.00
_cell.angle_gamma   90.00
#
_symmetry.space_group_name_H-M   'P 1'
#
loop_
_entity.id
_entity.type
_entity.pdbx_description
1 polymer ?
#
loop_
_entity_poly.entity_id
_entity_poly.type
_entity_poly.pdbx_seq_one_letter_code
_entity_poly.pdbx_strand_id
1 'polypeptide(L)' 'MKLYATSIPQTLPSWATVISNNAGLMEIEINDKDPGFHSIIEELSTEIQPGVIGVKAGDLCQRLSIEMIDTSEEN' A
#
# COMPACT_ATOMS: atom_id res chain seq x y z
N MET A 1 -3.73 -4.92 -6.93
CA MET A 1 -4.33 -4.36 -5.67
C MET A 1 -4.63 -2.85 -5.81
N LYS A 2 -5.56 -2.27 -5.02
CA LYS A 2 -5.83 -0.81 -4.99
C LYS A 2 -5.64 -0.23 -3.58
N LEU A 3 -5.04 0.95 -3.49
CA LEU A 3 -4.83 1.70 -2.25
C LEU A 3 -5.42 3.11 -2.37
N TYR A 4 -5.92 3.65 -1.26
CA TYR A 4 -6.40 5.02 -1.18
C TYR A 4 -5.53 5.80 -0.20
N ALA A 5 -5.09 6.99 -0.60
CA ALA A 5 -4.17 7.81 0.19
C ALA A 5 -4.48 9.30 0.03
N THR A 6 -4.21 10.09 1.07
CA THR A 6 -4.29 11.56 1.03
C THR A 6 -2.94 12.20 0.68
N SER A 7 -1.86 11.45 0.84
CA SER A 7 -0.49 11.87 0.52
C SER A 7 0.34 10.70 0.00
N ILE A 8 1.22 10.97 -0.98
CA ILE A 8 2.15 10.01 -1.57
C ILE A 8 3.51 10.69 -1.81
N PRO A 9 4.62 9.92 -1.89
CA PRO A 9 5.89 10.48 -2.33
C PRO A 9 5.80 10.98 -3.79
N GLN A 10 6.62 11.98 -4.13
CA GLN A 10 6.70 12.51 -5.50
C GLN A 10 7.04 11.45 -6.55
N THR A 11 7.73 10.38 -6.16
CA THR A 11 8.07 9.26 -7.03
C THR A 11 7.58 7.97 -6.38
N LEU A 12 6.63 7.33 -7.05
CA LEU A 12 6.21 5.97 -6.69
C LEU A 12 7.14 4.94 -7.34
N PRO A 13 7.26 3.75 -6.75
CA PRO A 13 7.90 2.62 -7.41
C PRO A 13 7.24 2.31 -8.76
N SER A 14 7.99 1.72 -9.70
CA SER A 14 7.49 1.41 -11.06
C SER A 14 6.26 0.50 -11.10
N TRP A 15 5.99 -0.22 -10.01
CA TRP A 15 4.86 -1.13 -9.85
C TRP A 15 3.63 -0.48 -9.21
N ALA A 16 3.67 0.82 -8.87
CA ALA A 16 2.56 1.59 -8.32
C ALA A 16 2.24 2.79 -9.21
N THR A 17 0.96 3.01 -9.52
CA THR A 17 0.51 4.09 -10.40
C THR A 17 -0.70 4.81 -9.80
N VAL A 18 -0.66 6.14 -9.78
CA VAL A 18 -1.85 6.94 -9.43
C VAL A 18 -2.82 6.92 -10.61
N ILE A 19 -4.02 6.39 -10.39
CA ILE A 19 -5.04 6.27 -11.43
C ILE A 19 -6.16 7.31 -11.28
N SER A 20 -6.31 7.90 -10.10
CA SER A 20 -7.26 8.99 -9.85
C SER A 20 -6.79 9.89 -8.70
N ASN A 21 -7.15 11.17 -8.76
CA ASN A 21 -7.03 12.11 -7.65
C ASN A 21 -8.31 12.95 -7.61
N ASN A 22 -9.16 12.69 -6.60
CA ASN A 22 -10.43 13.38 -6.43
C ASN A 22 -10.50 14.02 -5.05
N ALA A 23 -10.62 15.34 -5.01
CA ALA A 23 -10.77 16.12 -3.78
C ALA A 23 -9.69 15.82 -2.71
N GLY A 24 -8.45 15.51 -3.12
CA GLY A 24 -7.35 15.16 -2.21
C GLY A 24 -7.29 13.68 -1.82
N LEU A 25 -8.23 12.84 -2.28
CA LEU A 25 -8.13 11.39 -2.19
C LEU A 25 -7.53 10.83 -3.48
N MET A 26 -6.37 10.20 -3.35
CA MET A 26 -5.64 9.56 -4.44
C MET A 26 -5.93 8.06 -4.45
N GLU A 27 -6.29 7.54 -5.62
CA GLU A 27 -6.42 6.11 -5.87
C GLU A 27 -5.16 5.62 -6.58
N ILE A 28 -4.52 4.62 -5.99
CA ILE A 28 -3.26 4.05 -6.46
C ILE A 28 -3.51 2.59 -6.83
N GLU A 29 -3.21 2.25 -8.08
CA GLU A 29 -3.19 0.88 -8.55
C GLU A 29 -1.80 0.28 -8.36
N ILE A 30 -1.77 -0.92 -7.76
CA ILE A 30 -0.57 -1.72 -7.53
C ILE A 30 -0.58 -2.90 -8.49
N ASN A 31 0.46 -3.00 -9.31
CA ASN A 31 0.76 -4.18 -10.11
C ASN A 31 1.35 -5.26 -9.19
N ASP A 32 0.47 -6.10 -8.65
CA ASP A 32 0.83 -7.18 -7.75
C ASP A 32 1.60 -8.32 -8.42
N LYS A 33 1.75 -8.31 -9.76
CA LYS A 33 2.57 -9.29 -10.50
C LYS A 33 4.02 -8.85 -10.68
N ASP A 34 4.34 -7.60 -10.35
CA ASP A 34 5.69 -7.07 -10.52
C ASP A 34 6.66 -7.72 -9.51
N PRO A 35 7.82 -8.23 -9.96
CA PRO A 35 8.80 -8.82 -9.05
C PRO A 35 9.26 -7.86 -7.95
N GLY A 36 9.35 -6.56 -8.23
CA GLY A 36 9.73 -5.55 -7.25
C GLY A 36 8.69 -5.39 -6.14
N PHE A 37 7.40 -5.59 -6.45
CA PHE A 37 6.36 -5.65 -5.44
C PHE A 37 6.49 -6.92 -4.58
N HIS A 38 6.64 -8.09 -5.22
CA HIS A 38 6.83 -9.36 -4.51
C HIS A 38 8.03 -9.33 -3.56
N SER A 39 9.18 -8.80 -3.99
CA SER A 39 10.37 -8.69 -3.13
C SER A 39 10.10 -7.85 -1.87
N ILE A 40 9.33 -6.77 -1.98
CA ILE A 40 8.95 -5.96 -0.82
C ILE A 40 7.98 -6.72 0.10
N ILE A 41 7.03 -7.46 -0.49
CA ILE A 41 6.13 -8.29 0.31
C ILE A 41 6.89 -9.37 1.05
N GLU A 42 7.85 -10.05 0.41
CA GLU A 42 8.71 -11.05 1.04
C GLU A 42 9.54 -10.46 2.19
N GLU A 43 10.12 -9.27 1.98
CA GLU A 43 10.92 -8.55 3.00
C GLU A 43 10.09 -8.19 4.24
N LEU A 44 8.85 -7.73 4.04
CA LEU A 44 7.97 -7.27 5.11
C LEU A 44 7.11 -8.39 5.72
N SER A 45 7.07 -9.57 5.09
CA SER A 45 6.20 -10.67 5.50
C SER A 45 6.60 -11.18 6.88
N THR A 46 5.61 -11.26 7.77
CA THR A 46 5.79 -11.76 9.13
C THR A 46 4.62 -12.64 9.53
N GLU A 47 4.77 -13.40 10.61
CA GLU A 47 3.68 -14.19 11.17
C GLU A 47 2.69 -13.26 11.87
N ILE A 48 1.49 -13.14 11.30
CA ILE A 48 0.41 -12.28 11.82
C ILE A 48 -0.46 -13.06 12.81
N GLN A 49 -0.66 -14.35 12.54
CA GLN A 49 -1.34 -15.34 13.38
C GLN A 49 -0.63 -16.68 13.21
N PRO A 50 -0.78 -17.65 14.13
CA PRO A 50 -0.16 -18.96 14.01
C PRO A 50 -0.42 -19.61 12.64
N GLY A 51 0.63 -19.77 11.83
CA GLY A 51 0.57 -20.33 10.48
C GLY A 51 0.07 -19.38 9.38
N VAL A 52 -0.16 -18.11 9.68
CA VAL A 52 -0.58 -17.08 8.71
C VAL A 52 0.56 -16.06 8.53
N ILE A 53 1.23 -16.16 7.40
CA ILE A 53 2.24 -15.19 6.96
C ILE A 53 1.57 -14.10 6.13
N GLY A 54 1.85 -12.85 6.45
CA GLY A 54 1.34 -11.71 5.69
C GLY A 54 2.09 -10.43 6.01
N VAL A 55 1.69 -9.35 5.35
CA VAL A 55 2.25 -8.01 5.57
C VAL A 55 1.19 -7.14 6.21
N LYS A 56 1.55 -6.40 7.26
CA LYS A 56 0.65 -5.39 7.83
C LYS A 56 0.55 -4.22 6.85
N ALA A 57 -0.66 -3.76 6.57
CA ALA A 57 -0.88 -2.63 5.68
C ALA A 57 -0.08 -1.38 6.11
N GLY A 58 0.03 -1.13 7.43
CA GLY A 58 0.83 -0.04 7.99
C GLY A 58 2.32 -0.12 7.62
N ASP A 59 2.93 -1.31 7.71
CA ASP A 59 4.35 -1.52 7.39
C ASP A 59 4.61 -1.29 5.90
N LEU A 60 3.70 -1.78 5.04
CA LEU A 60 3.76 -1.55 3.60
C LEU A 60 3.66 -0.05 3.27
N CYS A 61 2.67 0.64 3.85
CA CYS A 61 2.47 2.07 3.58
C CYS A 61 3.62 2.92 4.12
N GLN A 62 4.16 2.60 5.30
CA GLN A 62 5.35 3.25 5.84
C GLN A 62 6.56 3.04 4.91
N ARG A 63 6.77 1.82 4.40
CA ARG A 63 7.84 1.51 3.44
C ARG A 63 7.73 2.31 2.14
N LEU A 64 6.50 2.64 1.75
CA LEU A 64 6.17 3.44 0.56
C LEU A 64 6.03 4.93 0.85
N SER A 65 6.19 5.36 2.11
CA SER A 65 5.93 6.75 2.54
C SER A 65 4.52 7.24 2.14
N ILE A 66 3.54 6.32 2.17
CA ILE A 66 2.13 6.60 1.89
C ILE A 66 1.41 6.80 3.22
N GLU A 67 0.67 7.90 3.34
CA GLU A 67 -0.21 8.14 4.47
C GLU A 67 -1.57 7.49 4.21
N MET A 68 -1.90 6.46 5.00
CA MET A 68 -3.22 5.83 4.92
C MET A 68 -4.24 6.61 5.72
N ILE A 69 -5.46 6.67 5.18
CA ILE A 69 -6.65 7.00 5.95
C ILE A 69 -7.24 5.71 6.53
N ASP A 70 -7.56 5.75 7.81
CA ASP A 70 -8.45 4.74 8.37
C ASP A 70 -9.88 5.21 8.08
N THR A 71 -10.59 4.50 7.21
CA THR A 71 -12.00 4.83 6.89
C THR A 71 -12.97 4.20 7.90
N SER A 72 -12.48 3.67 9.03
CA SER A 72 -13.31 3.13 10.10
C SER A 72 -13.92 4.20 11.04
N GLU A 73 -14.27 5.37 10.50
CA GLU A 73 -15.36 6.16 11.10
C GLU A 73 -16.69 5.54 10.64
N GLU A 74 -17.11 4.48 11.34
CA GLU A 74 -18.54 4.17 11.48
C GLU A 74 -19.19 5.41 12.12
N ASN A 75 -20.04 6.08 11.36
CA ASN A 75 -20.95 7.12 11.86
C ASN A 75 -22.36 6.52 11.92
#